data_AF-A0A0G4I424-F1
#
_entry.id   AF-A0A0G4I424-F1
#
_cell.length_a   1.000
_cell.length_b   1.000
_cell.length_c   1.000
_cell.angle_alpha   90.00
_cell.angle_beta   90.00
_cell.angle_gamma   90.00
#
_symmetry.space_group_name_H-M   'P 1'
#
loop_
_entity.id
_entity.type
_entity.pdbx_description
1 polymer ?
#
loop_
_entity_poly.entity_id
_entity_poly.type
_entity_poly.pdbx_seq_one_letter_code
_entity_poly.pdbx_strand_id
1 'polypeptide(L)'
;MAESISPEVKKPITDKDLLLPTEKDVDPSLQKEQQKNVGALGWAVRTQPSLSFLLSYLSRSSTRLSPIFVLATEKALWHAKVTAKPLKLKKVRRVPALVVWVDASYQLSLREGRLGWEMQILNQEEVGDLEKVSEDNTVVWASKKCTQKLGSTITAELFAMRDGVKLSFSVFNLIKKLWGVFPKVLVVSDSQPLMNQLASRQCKSEPHQQAELEYVLQELADLGATVKWVPTGQQRADRQTKFLEV
;
A
#
# COMPACT_ATOMS: atom_id res chain seq x y z
N MET A 1 31.25 -11.17 10.06
CA MET A 1 31.77 -9.90 10.58
C MET A 1 30.78 -8.81 10.23
N ALA A 2 30.16 -8.18 11.21
CA ALA A 2 29.30 -7.03 10.95
C ALA A 2 30.23 -5.86 10.62
N GLU A 3 30.33 -5.49 9.34
CA GLU A 3 30.87 -4.19 8.95
C GLU A 3 30.19 -3.13 9.83
N SER A 4 30.99 -2.27 10.45
CA SER A 4 30.49 -1.19 11.29
C SER A 4 29.64 -0.28 10.43
N ILE A 5 28.32 -0.46 10.48
CA ILE A 5 27.35 0.38 9.76
C ILE A 5 27.56 1.83 10.21
N SER A 6 27.72 2.72 9.23
CA SER A 6 28.00 4.15 9.48
C SER A 6 26.93 4.77 10.39
N PRO A 7 27.30 5.74 11.25
CA PRO A 7 26.35 6.42 12.13
C PRO A 7 25.26 7.18 11.35
N GLU A 8 25.51 7.60 10.11
CA GLU A 8 24.54 8.26 9.23
C GLU A 8 23.40 7.32 8.85
N VAL A 9 23.69 6.04 8.59
CA VAL A 9 22.69 5.00 8.26
C VAL A 9 21.75 4.71 9.43
N LYS A 10 22.23 4.91 10.66
CA LYS A 10 21.44 4.67 11.87
C LYS A 10 20.43 5.77 12.17
N LYS A 11 20.54 6.92 11.50
CA LYS A 11 19.59 8.04 11.67
C LYS A 11 18.24 7.67 11.04
N PRO A 12 17.12 8.17 11.60
CA PRO A 12 15.80 7.99 11.00
C PRO A 12 15.77 8.48 9.54
N ILE A 13 14.91 7.84 8.75
CA ILE A 13 14.58 8.29 7.40
C ILE A 13 13.69 9.52 7.51
N THR A 14 14.03 10.57 6.80
CA THR A 14 13.28 11.82 6.77
C THR A 14 12.78 12.11 5.36
N ASP A 15 11.84 13.04 5.22
CA ASP A 15 11.35 13.47 3.90
C ASP A 15 12.46 13.97 2.98
N LYS A 16 13.54 14.53 3.54
CA LYS A 16 14.72 14.97 2.79
C LYS A 16 15.45 13.82 2.10
N ASP A 17 15.48 12.65 2.73
CA ASP A 17 16.08 11.43 2.16
C ASP A 17 15.26 10.89 0.98
N LEU A 18 13.99 11.32 0.87
CA LEU A 18 13.06 10.93 -0.19
C LEU A 18 12.96 11.98 -1.31
N LEU A 19 13.76 13.05 -1.30
CA LEU A 19 13.78 14.01 -2.41
C LEU A 19 14.50 13.41 -3.62
N LEU A 20 13.91 13.51 -4.81
CA LEU A 20 14.55 13.03 -6.05
C LEU A 20 15.86 13.76 -6.31
N PRO A 21 16.92 13.08 -6.80
CA PRO A 21 18.20 13.72 -7.04
C PRO A 21 18.14 14.62 -8.27
N THR A 22 18.98 15.65 -8.30
CA THR A 22 19.15 16.49 -9.49
C THR A 22 20.06 15.79 -10.50
N GLU A 23 20.05 16.21 -11.77
CA GLU A 23 20.88 15.58 -12.82
C GLU A 23 22.39 15.64 -12.52
N LYS A 24 22.83 16.60 -11.70
CA LYS A 24 24.23 16.75 -11.29
C LYS A 24 24.69 15.71 -10.25
N ASP A 25 23.74 15.03 -9.61
CA ASP A 25 24.00 14.10 -8.53
C ASP A 25 24.08 12.63 -9.02
N VAL A 26 24.02 12.43 -10.34
CA VAL A 26 23.94 11.08 -10.92
C VAL A 26 25.33 10.43 -10.96
N ASP A 27 25.48 9.34 -10.22
CA ASP A 27 26.70 8.53 -10.18
C ASP A 27 26.40 7.07 -10.59
N PRO A 28 26.74 6.68 -11.83
CA PRO A 28 26.54 5.32 -12.33
C PRO A 28 27.34 4.26 -11.57
N SER A 29 28.44 4.62 -10.89
CA SER A 29 29.27 3.64 -10.17
C SER A 29 28.54 2.98 -9.00
N LEU A 30 27.52 3.65 -8.47
CA LEU A 30 26.68 3.20 -7.36
C LEU A 30 25.63 2.15 -7.74
N GLN A 31 25.53 1.80 -9.03
CA GLN A 31 24.45 0.93 -9.53
C GLN A 31 24.42 -0.43 -8.82
N LYS A 32 25.59 -1.06 -8.67
CA LYS A 32 25.70 -2.39 -8.06
C LYS A 32 25.24 -2.37 -6.60
N GLU A 33 25.61 -1.34 -5.87
CA GLU A 33 25.24 -1.15 -4.47
C GLU A 33 23.74 -0.87 -4.31
N GLN A 34 23.20 0.05 -5.12
CA GLN A 34 21.76 0.34 -5.10
C GLN A 34 20.93 -0.90 -5.46
N GLN A 35 21.32 -1.66 -6.48
CA GLN A 35 20.61 -2.89 -6.86
C GLN A 35 20.64 -3.94 -5.74
N LYS A 36 21.78 -4.12 -5.08
CA LYS A 36 21.92 -4.99 -3.91
C LYS A 36 20.97 -4.54 -2.79
N ASN A 37 20.98 -3.23 -2.47
CA ASN A 37 20.20 -2.69 -1.37
C ASN A 37 18.68 -2.72 -1.65
N VAL A 38 18.26 -2.36 -2.87
CA VAL A 38 16.87 -2.47 -3.32
C VAL A 38 16.41 -3.93 -3.37
N GLY A 39 17.28 -4.85 -3.79
CA GLY A 39 16.99 -6.29 -3.79
C GLY A 39 16.75 -6.82 -2.38
N ALA A 40 17.60 -6.45 -1.42
CA ALA A 40 17.43 -6.79 -0.02
C ALA A 40 16.16 -6.17 0.59
N LEU A 41 15.86 -4.91 0.27
CA LEU A 41 14.63 -4.25 0.68
C LEU A 41 13.40 -4.94 0.07
N GLY A 42 13.50 -5.34 -1.19
CA GLY A 42 12.48 -6.09 -1.92
C GLY A 42 12.16 -7.43 -1.26
N TRP A 43 13.17 -8.09 -0.68
CA TRP A 43 12.96 -9.28 0.15
C TRP A 43 12.30 -8.92 1.49
N ALA A 44 12.79 -7.89 2.20
CA ALA A 44 12.25 -7.49 3.50
C ALA A 44 10.76 -7.10 3.44
N VAL A 45 10.32 -6.45 2.36
CA VAL A 45 8.92 -6.08 2.14
C VAL A 45 8.00 -7.31 2.08
N ARG A 46 8.50 -8.51 1.75
CA ARG A 46 7.70 -9.74 1.72
C ARG A 46 7.24 -10.20 3.10
N THR A 47 7.83 -9.70 4.17
CA THR A 47 7.46 -10.04 5.56
C THR A 47 6.99 -8.83 6.37
N GLN A 48 7.17 -7.61 5.86
CA GLN A 48 6.85 -6.37 6.56
C GLN A 48 6.07 -5.39 5.66
N PRO A 49 4.73 -5.33 5.77
CA PRO A 49 3.89 -4.49 4.91
C PRO A 49 4.22 -3.00 4.96
N SER A 50 4.70 -2.48 6.10
CA SER A 50 5.05 -1.06 6.28
C SER A 50 6.18 -0.57 5.37
N LEU A 51 7.00 -1.48 4.84
CA LEU A 51 8.15 -1.13 4.00
C LEU A 51 7.79 -0.93 2.52
N SER A 52 6.56 -1.26 2.10
CA SER A 52 6.19 -1.28 0.68
C SER A 52 6.28 0.10 0.03
N PHE A 53 6.01 1.16 0.79
CA PHE A 53 6.28 2.51 0.31
C PHE A 53 7.75 2.69 -0.03
N LEU A 54 8.63 2.46 0.95
CA LEU A 54 10.06 2.71 0.79
C LEU A 54 10.60 1.94 -0.40
N LEU A 55 10.22 0.68 -0.57
CA LEU A 55 10.57 -0.10 -1.75
C LEU A 55 10.06 0.54 -3.04
N SER A 56 8.75 0.82 -3.12
CA SER A 56 8.16 1.40 -4.33
C SER A 56 8.75 2.77 -4.67
N TYR A 57 9.19 3.53 -3.66
CA TYR A 57 9.72 4.87 -3.85
C TYR A 57 11.20 4.83 -4.24
N LEU A 58 12.01 4.07 -3.52
CA LEU A 58 13.46 3.97 -3.72
C LEU A 58 13.86 3.14 -4.94
N SER A 59 12.99 2.24 -5.41
CA SER A 59 13.22 1.49 -6.66
C SER A 59 13.15 2.38 -7.92
N ARG A 60 12.57 3.59 -7.81
CA ARG A 60 12.44 4.54 -8.94
C ARG A 60 13.77 5.11 -9.42
N SER A 61 14.78 5.15 -8.56
CA SER A 61 16.09 5.74 -8.86
C SER A 61 17.05 4.79 -9.57
N SER A 62 16.59 3.63 -10.06
CA SER A 62 17.42 2.68 -10.81
C SER A 62 18.11 3.29 -12.03
N THR A 63 17.57 4.38 -12.59
CA THR A 63 18.14 5.15 -13.71
C THR A 63 18.77 6.48 -13.31
N ARG A 64 18.60 6.93 -12.07
CA ARG A 64 19.12 8.22 -11.53
C ARG A 64 19.71 7.97 -10.14
N LEU A 65 20.83 7.28 -10.13
CA LEU A 65 21.53 6.84 -8.93
C LEU A 65 22.27 8.03 -8.31
N SER A 66 22.14 8.24 -7.01
CA SER A 66 22.92 9.25 -6.30
C SER A 66 23.36 8.73 -4.94
N PRO A 67 24.44 9.28 -4.34
CA PRO A 67 24.88 8.90 -3.00
C PRO A 67 23.77 9.05 -1.95
N ILE A 68 22.91 10.07 -2.09
CA ILE A 68 21.78 10.31 -1.19
C ILE A 68 20.75 9.17 -1.27
N PHE A 69 20.47 8.65 -2.47
CA PHE A 69 19.53 7.53 -2.63
C PHE A 69 20.08 6.21 -2.11
N VAL A 70 21.37 5.97 -2.29
CA VAL A 70 22.03 4.81 -1.70
C VAL A 70 21.91 4.88 -0.19
N LEU A 71 22.28 6.02 0.41
CA LEU A 71 22.14 6.24 1.85
C LEU A 71 20.69 6.10 2.32
N ALA A 72 19.70 6.62 1.58
CA ALA A 72 18.28 6.47 1.90
C ALA A 72 17.85 4.99 1.89
N THR A 73 18.37 4.20 0.95
CA THR A 73 18.09 2.76 0.87
C THR A 73 18.79 1.98 1.99
N GLU A 74 20.00 2.37 2.38
CA GLU A 74 20.67 1.81 3.55
C GLU A 74 19.93 2.13 4.85
N LYS A 75 19.47 3.38 5.02
CA LYS A 75 18.60 3.76 6.15
C LYS A 75 17.30 2.96 6.16
N ALA A 76 16.69 2.72 4.99
CA ALA A 76 15.51 1.86 4.86
C ALA A 76 15.78 0.42 5.31
N LEU A 77 16.93 -0.15 4.94
CA LEU A 77 17.34 -1.47 5.38
C LEU A 77 17.62 -1.53 6.89
N TRP A 78 18.28 -0.50 7.43
CA TRP A 78 18.52 -0.39 8.85
C TRP A 78 17.21 -0.26 9.63
N HIS A 79 16.30 0.59 9.17
CA HIS A 79 14.95 0.70 9.72
C HIS A 79 14.25 -0.66 9.70
N ALA A 80 14.19 -1.33 8.54
CA ALA A 80 13.60 -2.66 8.38
C ALA A 80 14.18 -3.72 9.33
N LYS A 81 15.46 -3.61 9.68
CA LYS A 81 16.14 -4.49 10.64
C LYS A 81 15.75 -4.18 12.08
N VAL A 82 15.72 -2.90 12.46
CA VAL A 82 15.43 -2.46 13.83
C VAL A 82 13.93 -2.58 14.16
N THR A 83 13.06 -2.32 13.20
CA THR A 83 11.60 -2.41 13.36
C THR A 83 11.02 -3.75 12.92
N ALA A 84 11.89 -4.75 12.67
CA ALA A 84 11.52 -6.07 12.20
C ALA A 84 10.45 -6.70 13.10
N LYS A 85 9.24 -6.85 12.55
CA LYS A 85 8.14 -7.58 13.18
C LYS A 85 7.78 -8.79 12.32
N PRO A 86 7.59 -9.99 12.92
CA PRO A 86 7.18 -11.16 12.15
C PRO A 86 5.75 -10.99 11.65
N LEU A 87 5.50 -11.41 10.41
CA LEU A 87 4.15 -11.60 9.91
C LEU A 87 3.50 -12.76 10.69
N LYS A 88 2.44 -12.47 11.43
CA LYS A 88 1.75 -13.47 12.27
C LYS A 88 0.49 -13.93 11.57
N LEU A 89 0.39 -15.23 11.35
CA LEU A 89 -0.84 -15.89 10.90
C LEU A 89 -1.53 -16.54 12.11
N LYS A 90 -2.68 -16.00 12.49
CA LYS A 90 -3.57 -16.56 13.50
C LYS A 90 -4.62 -17.44 12.84
N LYS A 91 -5.01 -18.49 13.56
CA LYS A 91 -6.09 -19.39 13.13
C LYS A 91 -7.39 -18.62 12.92
N VAL A 92 -7.92 -18.68 11.70
CA VAL A 92 -9.28 -18.21 11.37
C VAL A 92 -10.26 -19.34 11.67
N ARG A 93 -11.11 -19.13 12.67
CA ARG A 93 -12.16 -20.02 13.13
C ARG A 93 -13.42 -19.79 12.29
N ARG A 94 -14.06 -20.87 11.85
CA ARG A 94 -15.34 -20.85 11.11
C ARG A 94 -15.19 -20.19 9.73
N VAL A 95 -16.06 -19.22 9.42
CA VAL A 95 -16.20 -18.57 8.11
C VAL A 95 -15.21 -17.41 8.02
N PRO A 96 -14.23 -17.48 7.10
CA PRO A 96 -13.29 -16.40 6.86
C PRO A 96 -13.98 -15.21 6.18
N ALA A 97 -13.49 -14.01 6.49
CA ALA A 97 -13.83 -12.79 5.79
C ALA A 97 -12.56 -12.17 5.20
N LEU A 98 -12.68 -11.61 4.00
CA LEU A 98 -11.64 -10.85 3.34
C LEU A 98 -11.89 -9.36 3.61
N VAL A 99 -10.94 -8.70 4.25
CA VAL A 99 -10.96 -7.23 4.42
C VAL A 99 -9.92 -6.63 3.50
N VAL A 100 -10.33 -5.62 2.72
CA VAL A 100 -9.52 -4.94 1.71
C VAL A 100 -9.45 -3.47 2.07
N TRP A 101 -8.30 -3.05 2.59
CA TRP A 101 -8.00 -1.67 2.93
C TRP A 101 -7.45 -0.98 1.69
N VAL A 102 -8.03 0.14 1.29
CA VAL A 102 -7.58 0.94 0.15
C VAL A 102 -7.43 2.38 0.57
N ASP A 103 -6.35 3.01 0.09
CA ASP A 103 -6.03 4.40 0.36
C ASP A 103 -5.23 4.98 -0.81
N ALA A 104 -5.27 6.30 -0.97
CA ALA A 104 -4.42 7.02 -1.90
C ALA A 104 -3.89 8.33 -1.33
N SER A 105 -2.63 8.64 -1.65
CA SER A 105 -2.08 9.98 -1.45
C SER A 105 -2.01 10.73 -2.77
N TYR A 106 -2.23 12.05 -2.72
CA TYR A 106 -2.20 12.92 -3.89
C TYR A 106 -1.35 14.16 -3.63
N GLN A 107 -0.43 14.43 -4.55
CA GLN A 107 0.41 15.63 -4.53
C GLN A 107 -0.06 16.62 -5.60
N LEU A 108 -0.75 17.68 -5.15
CA LEU A 108 -1.38 18.67 -6.02
C LEU A 108 -0.40 19.38 -6.97
N SER A 109 0.80 19.74 -6.49
CA SER A 109 1.78 20.47 -7.29
C SER A 109 2.30 19.68 -8.49
N LEU A 110 2.41 18.36 -8.35
CA LEU A 110 2.89 17.46 -9.40
C LEU A 110 1.74 16.76 -10.15
N ARG A 111 0.51 16.86 -9.63
CA ARG A 111 -0.66 16.09 -10.06
C ARG A 111 -0.39 14.58 -10.08
N GLU A 112 0.38 14.09 -9.11
CA GLU A 112 0.75 12.68 -8.99
C GLU A 112 0.05 12.04 -7.81
N GLY A 113 -0.43 10.82 -7.99
CA GLY A 113 -0.99 10.01 -6.91
C GLY A 113 -0.10 8.83 -6.55
N ARG A 114 -0.26 8.33 -5.34
CA ARG A 114 0.24 7.02 -4.92
C ARG A 114 -0.93 6.21 -4.39
N LEU A 115 -1.02 4.98 -4.85
CA LEU A 115 -2.09 4.05 -4.54
C LEU A 115 -1.55 3.03 -3.55
N GLY A 116 -2.36 2.72 -2.54
CA GLY A 116 -2.02 1.77 -1.49
C GLY A 116 -3.18 0.80 -1.25
N TRP A 117 -2.85 -0.46 -1.04
CA TRP A 117 -3.83 -1.43 -0.57
C TRP A 117 -3.21 -2.49 0.31
N GLU A 118 -4.03 -3.05 1.19
CA GLU A 118 -3.68 -4.12 2.11
C GLU A 118 -4.87 -5.05 2.31
N MET A 119 -4.64 -6.36 2.37
CA MET A 119 -5.68 -7.37 2.51
C MET A 119 -5.41 -8.26 3.71
N GLN A 120 -6.46 -8.48 4.49
CA GLN A 120 -6.43 -9.33 5.67
C GLN A 120 -7.51 -10.42 5.60
N ILE A 121 -7.19 -11.60 6.14
CA ILE A 121 -8.16 -12.68 6.34
C ILE A 121 -8.53 -12.75 7.82
N LEU A 122 -9.77 -12.37 8.13
CA LEU A 122 -10.26 -12.28 9.50
C LEU A 122 -11.36 -13.30 9.77
N ASN A 123 -11.68 -13.51 11.05
CA ASN A 123 -12.95 -14.12 11.39
C ASN A 123 -14.08 -13.15 11.04
N GLN A 124 -15.21 -13.67 10.57
CA GLN A 124 -16.38 -12.83 10.26
C GLN A 124 -16.84 -11.98 11.46
N GLU A 125 -16.64 -12.46 12.69
CA GLU A 125 -16.97 -11.76 13.94
C GLU A 125 -16.09 -10.51 14.17
N GLU A 126 -14.84 -10.52 13.69
CA GLU A 126 -13.88 -9.40 13.83
C GLU A 126 -14.18 -8.25 12.86
N VAL A 127 -14.90 -8.52 11.77
CA VAL A 127 -15.27 -7.53 10.74
C VAL A 127 -16.20 -6.43 11.29
N GLY A 128 -16.92 -6.71 12.38
CA GLY A 128 -17.83 -5.75 13.02
C GLY A 128 -17.10 -4.57 13.65
N ASP A 129 -15.93 -4.81 14.23
CA ASP A 129 -15.15 -3.86 15.03
C ASP A 129 -13.72 -3.76 14.50
N LEU A 130 -13.59 -3.08 13.36
CA LEU A 130 -12.32 -2.91 12.66
C LEU A 130 -11.26 -2.16 13.48
N GLU A 131 -11.65 -1.35 14.47
CA GLU A 131 -10.73 -0.56 15.29
C GLU A 131 -9.86 -1.45 16.17
N LYS A 132 -10.36 -2.63 16.56
CA LYS A 132 -9.67 -3.60 17.41
C LYS A 132 -8.93 -4.68 16.63
N VAL A 133 -9.06 -4.70 15.30
CA VAL A 133 -8.41 -5.69 14.45
C VAL A 133 -6.90 -5.47 14.49
N SER A 134 -6.13 -6.52 14.81
CA SER A 134 -4.67 -6.49 14.78
C SER A 134 -4.10 -6.56 13.35
N GLU A 135 -2.78 -6.39 13.19
CA GLU A 135 -2.13 -6.53 11.87
C GLU A 135 -1.96 -8.00 11.41
N ASP A 136 -2.32 -8.95 12.27
CA ASP A 136 -2.18 -10.37 11.97
C ASP A 136 -3.07 -10.77 10.79
N ASN A 137 -2.72 -11.88 10.14
CA ASN A 137 -3.41 -12.37 8.95
C ASN A 137 -3.43 -11.41 7.75
N THR A 138 -2.51 -10.45 7.71
CA THR A 138 -2.22 -9.69 6.50
C THR A 138 -1.59 -10.62 5.46
N VAL A 139 -2.18 -10.69 4.26
CA VAL A 139 -1.79 -11.67 3.23
C VAL A 139 -1.33 -11.04 1.93
N VAL A 140 -1.82 -9.84 1.62
CA VAL A 140 -1.42 -9.09 0.41
C VAL A 140 -1.31 -7.64 0.78
N TRP A 141 -0.29 -6.97 0.26
CA TRP A 141 -0.12 -5.54 0.38
C TRP A 141 0.67 -5.04 -0.82
N ALA A 142 0.41 -3.81 -1.21
CA ALA A 142 1.26 -3.14 -2.19
C ALA A 142 1.14 -1.64 -2.09
N SER A 143 2.20 -1.02 -2.58
CA SER A 143 2.18 0.39 -2.92
C SER A 143 2.64 0.59 -4.35
N LYS A 144 2.01 1.54 -5.02
CA LYS A 144 2.25 1.84 -6.43
C LYS A 144 2.11 3.32 -6.70
N LYS A 145 3.09 3.90 -7.39
CA LYS A 145 2.92 5.23 -7.99
C LYS A 145 1.86 5.16 -9.10
N CYS A 146 0.92 6.10 -9.10
CA CYS A 146 -0.03 6.24 -10.19
C CYS A 146 0.73 6.67 -11.46
N THR A 147 0.49 5.95 -12.56
CA THR A 147 1.15 6.21 -13.85
C THR A 147 0.55 7.41 -14.58
N GLN A 148 -0.69 7.77 -14.25
CA GLN A 148 -1.42 8.87 -14.86
C GLN A 148 -1.38 10.12 -13.97
N LYS A 149 -1.49 11.29 -14.59
CA LYS A 149 -1.72 12.53 -13.85
C LYS A 149 -3.17 12.59 -13.40
N LEU A 150 -3.38 13.04 -12.17
CA LEU A 150 -4.70 13.04 -11.53
C LEU A 150 -5.23 14.47 -11.40
N GLY A 151 -6.55 14.63 -11.55
CA GLY A 151 -7.23 15.91 -11.33
C GLY A 151 -7.51 16.19 -9.86
N SER A 152 -7.69 15.14 -9.05
CA SER A 152 -8.06 15.24 -7.65
C SER A 152 -7.58 14.06 -6.82
N THR A 153 -7.64 14.22 -5.49
CA THR A 153 -7.48 13.11 -4.53
C THR A 153 -8.55 12.04 -4.73
N ILE A 154 -9.78 12.41 -5.05
CA ILE A 154 -10.91 11.47 -5.19
C ILE A 154 -10.65 10.46 -6.32
N THR A 155 -10.07 10.92 -7.44
CA THR A 155 -9.67 10.02 -8.53
C THR A 155 -8.55 9.07 -8.09
N ALA A 156 -7.61 9.54 -7.27
CA ALA A 156 -6.56 8.68 -6.71
C ALA A 156 -7.18 7.57 -5.85
N GLU A 157 -8.11 7.92 -4.97
CA GLU A 157 -8.84 6.98 -4.12
C GLU A 157 -9.63 5.95 -4.94
N LEU A 158 -10.32 6.40 -5.98
CA LEU A 158 -11.05 5.53 -6.90
C LEU A 158 -10.11 4.52 -7.58
N PHE A 159 -8.92 4.96 -8.00
CA PHE A 159 -7.93 4.07 -8.62
C PHE A 159 -7.32 3.09 -7.63
N ALA A 160 -7.10 3.50 -6.38
CA ALA A 160 -6.67 2.58 -5.33
C ALA A 160 -7.74 1.52 -5.05
N MET A 161 -9.02 1.92 -4.99
CA MET A 161 -10.14 1.00 -4.85
C MET A 161 -10.22 0.02 -6.02
N ARG A 162 -10.11 0.50 -7.26
CA ARG A 162 -10.08 -0.33 -8.45
C ARG A 162 -9.00 -1.40 -8.40
N ASP A 163 -7.75 -0.99 -8.18
CA ASP A 163 -6.61 -1.91 -8.18
C ASP A 163 -6.72 -2.91 -6.99
N GLY A 164 -7.19 -2.44 -5.82
CA GLY A 164 -7.43 -3.27 -4.63
C GLY A 164 -8.52 -4.31 -4.83
N VAL A 165 -9.70 -3.92 -5.33
CA VAL A 165 -10.84 -4.81 -5.60
C VAL A 165 -10.47 -5.86 -6.65
N LYS A 166 -9.82 -5.44 -7.74
CA LYS A 166 -9.35 -6.36 -8.79
C LYS A 166 -8.44 -7.46 -8.24
N LEU A 167 -7.49 -7.11 -7.37
CA LEU A 167 -6.60 -8.09 -6.74
C LEU A 167 -7.32 -9.01 -5.74
N SER A 168 -8.44 -8.56 -5.19
CA SER A 168 -9.20 -9.27 -4.16
C SER A 168 -9.77 -10.59 -4.66
N PHE A 169 -10.07 -10.71 -5.96
CA PHE A 169 -10.50 -11.98 -6.58
C PHE A 169 -9.50 -13.12 -6.37
N SER A 170 -8.20 -12.83 -6.39
CA SER A 170 -7.17 -13.86 -6.19
C SER A 170 -7.22 -14.43 -4.77
N VAL A 171 -7.36 -13.55 -3.77
CA VAL A 171 -7.45 -13.92 -2.35
C VAL A 171 -8.79 -14.54 -2.03
N PHE A 172 -9.88 -14.03 -2.61
CA PHE A 172 -11.22 -14.60 -2.51
C PHE A 172 -11.23 -16.07 -2.97
N ASN A 173 -10.64 -16.34 -4.14
CA ASN A 173 -10.54 -17.69 -4.67
C ASN A 173 -9.62 -18.59 -3.83
N LEU A 174 -8.54 -18.04 -3.26
CA LEU A 174 -7.68 -18.76 -2.33
C LEU A 174 -8.46 -19.17 -1.08
N ILE A 175 -9.20 -18.25 -0.47
CA ILE A 175 -10.03 -18.52 0.70
C ILE A 175 -11.10 -19.59 0.38
N LYS A 176 -11.77 -19.47 -0.77
CA LYS A 176 -12.74 -20.46 -1.23
C LYS A 176 -12.13 -21.86 -1.33
N LYS A 177 -10.91 -21.99 -1.86
CA LYS A 177 -10.22 -23.28 -1.97
C LYS A 177 -9.79 -23.83 -0.61
N LEU A 178 -9.35 -22.98 0.31
CA LEU A 178 -8.84 -23.39 1.61
C LEU A 178 -9.95 -23.73 2.62
N TRP A 179 -11.08 -23.00 2.62
CA TRP A 179 -12.19 -23.22 3.56
C TRP A 179 -13.42 -23.87 2.95
N GLY A 180 -13.49 -24.02 1.62
CA GLY A 180 -14.67 -24.58 0.94
C GLY A 180 -15.91 -23.69 0.97
N VAL A 181 -15.78 -22.42 1.38
CA VAL A 181 -16.88 -21.45 1.51
C VAL A 181 -16.53 -20.15 0.81
N PHE A 182 -17.55 -19.43 0.35
CA PHE A 182 -17.39 -18.08 -0.17
C PHE A 182 -17.20 -17.10 1.01
N PRO A 183 -16.07 -16.38 1.08
CA PRO A 183 -15.86 -15.44 2.17
C PRO A 183 -16.73 -14.19 2.00
N LYS A 184 -17.10 -13.57 3.12
CA LYS A 184 -17.61 -12.21 3.09
C LYS A 184 -16.47 -11.25 2.72
N VAL A 185 -16.72 -10.33 1.78
CA VAL A 185 -15.74 -9.30 1.38
C VAL A 185 -16.16 -7.94 1.94
N LEU A 186 -15.24 -7.29 2.65
CA LEU A 186 -15.40 -5.91 3.12
C LEU A 186 -14.28 -5.06 2.55
N VAL A 187 -14.63 -4.04 1.76
CA VAL A 187 -13.70 -3.02 1.29
C VAL A 187 -13.79 -1.80 2.21
N VAL A 188 -12.65 -1.24 2.57
CA VAL A 188 -12.52 -0.19 3.58
C VAL A 188 -11.76 0.99 3.00
N SER A 189 -12.32 2.19 3.16
CA SER A 189 -11.71 3.47 2.78
C SER A 189 -12.08 4.53 3.82
N ASP A 190 -11.22 5.52 4.02
CA ASP A 190 -11.48 6.70 4.85
C ASP A 190 -11.90 7.92 4.03
N SER A 191 -12.02 7.78 2.70
CA SER A 191 -12.46 8.84 1.80
C SER A 191 -13.99 8.96 1.74
N GLN A 192 -14.56 9.84 2.56
CA GLN A 192 -16.00 10.16 2.51
C GLN A 192 -16.47 10.62 1.10
N PRO A 193 -15.71 11.41 0.33
CA PRO A 193 -16.10 11.76 -1.03
C PRO A 193 -16.22 10.55 -1.96
N LEU A 194 -15.32 9.56 -1.85
CA LEU A 194 -15.42 8.32 -2.61
C LEU A 194 -16.67 7.52 -2.21
N MET A 195 -16.97 7.43 -0.90
CA MET A 195 -18.18 6.78 -0.41
C MET A 195 -19.44 7.41 -1.01
N ASN A 196 -19.48 8.73 -1.13
CA ASN A 196 -20.59 9.45 -1.75
C ASN A 196 -20.71 9.15 -3.25
N GLN A 197 -19.58 9.02 -3.97
CA GLN A 197 -19.57 8.64 -5.39
C GLN A 197 -20.08 7.22 -5.59
N LEU A 198 -19.66 6.26 -4.76
CA LEU A 198 -20.14 4.88 -4.81
C LEU A 198 -21.65 4.80 -4.53
N ALA A 199 -22.12 5.52 -3.52
CA ALA A 199 -23.54 5.55 -3.16
C ALA A 199 -24.40 6.21 -4.26
N SER A 200 -23.93 7.30 -4.85
CA SER A 200 -24.63 7.99 -5.95
C SER A 200 -24.42 7.33 -7.31
N ARG A 201 -23.48 6.39 -7.43
CA ARG A 201 -23.04 5.75 -8.68
C ARG A 201 -22.61 6.74 -9.77
N GLN A 202 -22.14 7.93 -9.38
CA GLN A 202 -21.81 9.02 -10.30
C GLN A 202 -20.55 9.79 -9.90
N CYS A 203 -19.65 10.00 -10.87
CA CYS A 203 -18.51 10.90 -10.76
C CYS A 203 -18.88 12.35 -11.14
N LYS A 204 -19.60 13.06 -10.26
CA LYS A 204 -20.14 14.41 -10.55
C LYS A 204 -19.08 15.45 -10.92
N SER A 205 -17.96 15.49 -10.20
CA SER A 205 -16.89 16.48 -10.41
C SER A 205 -15.95 16.11 -11.54
N GLU A 206 -15.83 14.82 -11.85
CA GLU A 206 -14.89 14.29 -12.85
C GLU A 206 -15.59 13.23 -13.74
N PRO A 207 -16.54 13.63 -14.61
CA PRO A 207 -17.38 12.68 -15.36
C PRO A 207 -16.61 11.72 -16.26
N HIS A 208 -15.41 12.10 -16.70
CA HIS A 208 -14.54 11.23 -17.50
C HIS A 208 -14.00 10.02 -16.73
N GLN A 209 -14.11 10.00 -15.39
CA GLN A 209 -13.75 8.87 -14.53
C GLN A 209 -14.94 7.92 -14.28
N GLN A 210 -16.11 8.18 -14.87
CA GLN A 210 -17.31 7.38 -14.66
C GLN A 210 -17.11 5.90 -15.02
N ALA A 211 -16.37 5.60 -16.09
CA ALA A 211 -16.08 4.23 -16.49
C ALA A 211 -15.30 3.44 -15.41
N GLU A 212 -14.40 4.12 -14.68
CA GLU A 212 -13.61 3.52 -13.60
C GLU A 212 -14.49 3.23 -12.38
N LEU A 213 -15.44 4.13 -12.08
CA LEU A 213 -16.45 3.92 -11.04
C LEU A 213 -17.39 2.75 -11.38
N GLU A 214 -17.87 2.68 -12.61
CA GLU A 214 -18.74 1.59 -13.07
C GLU A 214 -18.03 0.24 -12.99
N TYR A 215 -16.76 0.18 -13.41
CA TYR A 215 -15.94 -1.00 -13.22
C TYR A 215 -15.82 -1.40 -11.75
N VAL A 216 -15.51 -0.46 -10.85
CA VAL A 216 -15.45 -0.74 -9.40
C VAL A 216 -16.77 -1.26 -8.87
N LEU A 217 -17.90 -0.65 -9.24
CA LEU A 217 -19.24 -1.09 -8.81
C LEU A 217 -19.58 -2.49 -9.30
N GLN A 218 -19.22 -2.82 -10.55
CA GLN A 218 -19.41 -4.16 -11.10
C GLN A 218 -18.58 -5.19 -10.32
N GLU A 219 -17.30 -4.93 -10.11
CA GLU A 219 -16.40 -5.87 -9.43
C GLU A 219 -16.78 -6.05 -7.95
N LEU A 220 -17.25 -5.00 -7.28
CA LEU A 220 -17.81 -5.08 -5.93
C LEU A 220 -19.06 -5.98 -5.90
N ALA A 221 -19.95 -5.85 -6.89
CA ALA A 221 -21.14 -6.69 -7.00
C ALA A 221 -20.78 -8.16 -7.25
N ASP A 222 -19.83 -8.42 -8.15
CA ASP A 222 -19.35 -9.78 -8.48
C ASP A 222 -18.68 -10.48 -7.28
N LEU A 223 -17.99 -9.71 -6.43
CA LEU A 223 -17.44 -10.21 -5.17
C LEU A 223 -18.48 -10.36 -4.04
N GLY A 224 -19.69 -9.83 -4.21
CA GLY A 224 -20.65 -9.68 -3.12
C GLY A 224 -20.10 -8.80 -1.99
N ALA A 225 -19.25 -7.82 -2.33
CA ALA A 225 -18.52 -7.01 -1.39
C ALA A 225 -19.38 -5.86 -0.84
N THR A 226 -19.18 -5.56 0.44
CA THR A 226 -19.69 -4.34 1.06
C THR A 226 -18.57 -3.33 1.21
N VAL A 227 -18.87 -2.03 1.12
CA VAL A 227 -17.90 -0.96 1.36
C VAL A 227 -18.22 -0.26 2.67
N LYS A 228 -17.21 -0.02 3.52
CA LYS A 228 -17.36 0.66 4.82
C LYS A 228 -16.36 1.80 4.93
N TRP A 229 -16.86 2.92 5.47
CA TRP A 229 -16.03 4.05 5.84
C TRP A 229 -15.35 3.82 7.19
N VAL A 230 -14.09 4.24 7.33
CA VAL A 230 -13.36 4.25 8.61
C VAL A 230 -12.68 5.60 8.85
N PRO A 231 -12.41 5.98 10.10
CA PRO A 231 -11.56 7.14 10.39
C PRO A 231 -10.12 6.93 9.91
N THR A 232 -9.46 7.98 9.41
CA THR A 232 -8.08 7.94 8.88
C THR A 232 -7.06 7.32 9.85
N GLY A 233 -7.22 7.53 11.17
CA GLY A 233 -6.32 6.92 12.17
C GLY A 233 -6.37 5.39 12.24
N GLN A 234 -7.36 4.77 11.60
CA GLN A 234 -7.57 3.31 11.56
C GLN A 234 -7.34 2.73 10.16
N GLN A 235 -7.04 3.58 9.18
CA GLN A 235 -6.79 3.17 7.81
C GLN A 235 -5.43 2.46 7.73
N ARG A 236 -5.46 1.15 7.45
CA ARG A 236 -4.23 0.36 7.34
C ARG A 236 -3.44 0.65 6.08
N ALA A 237 -4.12 1.05 5.01
CA ALA A 237 -3.47 1.34 3.74
C ALA A 237 -2.67 2.66 3.76
N ASP A 238 -2.77 3.50 4.80
CA ASP A 238 -1.95 4.72 4.98
C ASP A 238 -0.45 4.45 4.89
N ARG A 239 0.01 3.34 5.51
CA ARG A 239 1.43 2.94 5.46
C ARG A 239 1.89 2.54 4.05
N GLN A 240 0.92 2.35 3.14
CA GLN A 240 1.13 2.09 1.73
C GLN A 240 1.04 3.36 0.87
N THR A 241 0.73 4.54 1.42
CA THR A 241 0.56 5.82 0.70
C THR A 241 1.40 6.99 1.24
N LYS A 242 1.94 6.87 2.47
CA LYS A 242 3.09 7.64 3.00
C LYS A 242 4.08 6.76 3.80
N PHE A 243 5.24 7.32 4.17
CA PHE A 243 6.11 6.71 5.20
C PHE A 243 5.53 7.09 6.55
N LEU A 244 5.38 6.12 7.43
CA LEU A 244 4.99 6.33 8.80
C LEU A 244 6.17 5.97 9.69
N GLU A 245 6.60 6.89 10.55
CA GLU A 245 7.53 6.55 11.62
C GLU A 245 6.78 5.60 12.58
N VAL A 246 7.21 4.34 12.61
CA VAL A 246 6.66 3.27 13.48
C VAL A 246 7.40 3.24 14.81
#